data_AF-A0A935UGK3-F1
#
_entry.id   AF-A0A935UGK3-F1
#
_cell.length_a   1.000
_cell.length_b   1.000
_cell.length_c   1.000
_cell.angle_alpha   90.00
_cell.angle_beta   90.00
_cell.angle_gamma   90.00
#
_symmetry.space_group_name_H-M   'P 1'
#
loop_
_entity.id
_entity.type
_entity.pdbx_description
1 polymer ?
#
loop_
_entity_poly.entity_id
_entity_poly.type
_entity_poly.pdbx_seq_one_letter_code
_entity_poly.pdbx_strand_id
1 'polypeptide(L)'
;MQERLARAKETTGRSADDWVAKGVRFPAGTEFRASYKGQVRTGRVEGGALAVNGQRYDSPSAAAVAVTGSPVNGWRFWECRLPGKSTWQLIESLRR
;
A
#
# COMPACT_ATOMS: atom_id res chain seq x y z
N MET A 1 -13.02 6.46 28.80
CA MET A 1 -11.94 5.56 28.35
C MET A 1 -12.40 5.02 27.01
N GLN A 2 -11.94 5.57 25.88
CA GLN A 2 -12.37 5.10 24.55
C GLN A 2 -11.24 4.25 23.96
N GLU A 3 -11.49 2.94 23.91
CA GLU A 3 -10.60 1.95 23.33
C GLU A 3 -10.57 2.11 21.80
N ARG A 4 -9.39 2.47 21.28
CA ARG A 4 -9.07 2.37 19.85
C ARG A 4 -8.97 0.89 19.47
N LEU A 5 -10.11 0.24 19.26
CA LEU A 5 -10.15 -0.99 18.49
C LEU A 5 -10.10 -0.59 17.01
N ALA A 6 -8.88 -0.49 16.47
CA ALA A 6 -8.65 -0.54 15.04
C ALA A 6 -9.08 -1.94 14.56
N ARG A 7 -10.39 -2.11 14.41
CA ARG A 7 -11.02 -3.34 13.96
C ARG A 7 -10.59 -3.53 12.51
N ALA A 8 -9.67 -4.47 12.32
CA ALA A 8 -9.43 -5.12 11.05
C ALA A 8 -10.77 -5.71 10.58
N LYS A 9 -11.54 -4.92 9.81
CA LYS A 9 -12.70 -5.42 9.10
C LYS A 9 -12.16 -6.16 7.88
N GLU A 10 -12.04 -7.47 8.06
CA GLU A 10 -12.06 -8.45 6.99
C GLU A 10 -13.31 -8.20 6.15
N THR A 11 -13.15 -7.90 4.86
CA THR A 11 -14.24 -8.01 3.89
C THR A 11 -13.67 -8.69 2.66
N THR A 12 -13.73 -10.01 2.72
CA THR A 12 -13.61 -10.93 1.58
C THR A 12 -14.66 -10.54 0.54
N GLY A 13 -14.26 -9.94 -0.56
CA GLY A 13 -15.15 -9.60 -1.65
C GLY A 13 -14.56 -8.49 -2.50
N ARG A 14 -14.73 -8.57 -3.81
CA ARG A 14 -14.33 -7.56 -4.80
C ARG A 14 -14.97 -6.23 -4.40
N SER A 15 -14.21 -5.37 -3.71
CA SER A 15 -14.72 -4.15 -3.09
C SER A 15 -14.31 -2.97 -3.96
N ALA A 16 -15.15 -1.96 -4.07
CA ALA A 16 -14.84 -0.74 -4.84
C ALA A 16 -13.55 -0.05 -4.36
N ASP A 17 -13.08 -0.38 -3.16
CA ASP A 17 -11.85 0.09 -2.55
C ASP A 17 -10.57 -0.65 -3.01
N ASP A 18 -10.67 -1.68 -3.85
CA ASP A 18 -9.49 -2.39 -4.35
C ASP A 18 -8.69 -1.52 -5.31
N TRP A 19 -7.42 -1.30 -5.00
CA TRP A 19 -6.52 -0.53 -5.87
C TRP A 19 -5.88 -1.44 -6.91
N VAL A 20 -5.97 -1.07 -8.18
CA VAL A 20 -5.32 -1.79 -9.28
C VAL A 20 -4.23 -0.93 -9.89
N ALA A 21 -2.98 -1.33 -9.72
CA ALA A 21 -1.83 -0.66 -10.32
C ALA A 21 -1.24 -1.51 -11.44
N LYS A 22 -1.22 -0.99 -12.68
CA LYS A 22 -0.63 -1.67 -13.87
C LYS A 22 -1.00 -3.17 -13.99
N GLY A 23 -2.24 -3.53 -13.68
CA GLY A 23 -2.74 -4.91 -13.76
C GLY A 23 -2.55 -5.76 -12.49
N VAL A 24 -1.81 -5.26 -11.48
CA VAL A 24 -1.71 -5.90 -10.16
C VAL A 24 -2.81 -5.35 -9.26
N ARG A 25 -3.62 -6.24 -8.68
CA ARG A 25 -4.71 -5.88 -7.77
C ARG A 25 -4.28 -5.99 -6.32
N PHE A 26 -4.47 -4.91 -5.59
CA PHE A 26 -4.27 -4.81 -4.14
C PHE A 26 -5.63 -4.62 -3.47
N PRO A 27 -6.08 -5.58 -2.66
CA PRO A 27 -7.35 -5.44 -1.97
C PRO A 27 -7.32 -4.31 -0.94
N ALA A 28 -8.49 -3.74 -0.68
CA ALA A 28 -8.68 -2.75 0.38
C ALA A 28 -8.10 -3.22 1.72
N GLY A 29 -7.42 -2.32 2.43
CA GLY A 29 -6.75 -2.63 3.69
C GLY A 29 -5.38 -3.29 3.54
N THR A 30 -4.89 -3.52 2.32
CA THR A 30 -3.47 -3.86 2.09
C THR A 30 -2.59 -2.78 2.69
N GLU A 31 -1.65 -3.19 3.54
CA GLU A 31 -0.66 -2.29 4.12
C GLU A 31 0.56 -2.23 3.20
N PHE A 32 1.13 -1.04 3.08
CA PHE A 32 2.34 -0.77 2.32
C PHE A 32 3.40 -0.22 3.26
N ARG A 33 4.65 -0.61 3.02
CA ARG A 33 5.78 -0.01 3.71
C ARG A 33 6.97 0.13 2.78
N ALA A 34 7.81 1.10 3.07
CA ALA A 34 9.10 1.28 2.45
C ALA A 34 10.07 1.88 3.47
N SER A 35 11.30 1.37 3.51
CA SER A 35 12.37 1.97 4.30
C SER A 35 13.25 2.83 3.41
N TYR A 36 13.29 4.15 3.67
CA TYR A 36 14.09 5.10 2.90
C TYR A 36 14.86 6.04 3.82
N LYS A 37 16.18 6.13 3.64
CA LYS A 37 17.08 6.98 4.46
C LYS A 37 16.86 6.81 5.97
N GLY A 38 16.69 5.58 6.44
CA GLY A 38 16.45 5.26 7.86
C GLY A 38 15.03 5.59 8.36
N GLN A 39 14.15 6.10 7.50
CA GLN A 39 12.75 6.35 7.83
C GLN A 39 11.86 5.28 7.21
N VAL A 40 11.01 4.67 8.04
CA VAL A 40 9.98 3.75 7.56
C VAL A 40 8.75 4.57 7.19
N ARG A 41 8.29 4.38 5.97
CA ARG A 41 7.17 5.08 5.36
C ARG A 41 6.10 4.05 5.11
N THR A 42 4.94 4.25 5.73
CA THR A 42 3.81 3.34 5.62
C THR A 42 2.70 3.96 4.78
N GLY A 43 1.96 3.10 4.12
CA GLY A 43 0.78 3.44 3.34
C GLY A 43 -0.29 2.38 3.49
N ARG A 44 -1.50 2.68 3.04
CA ARG A 44 -2.63 1.75 3.08
C ARG A 44 -3.50 1.91 1.84
N VAL A 45 -4.03 0.81 1.34
CA VAL A 45 -5.00 0.85 0.24
C VAL A 45 -6.38 1.19 0.79
N GLU A 46 -6.89 2.35 0.40
CA GLU A 46 -8.19 2.88 0.82
C GLU A 46 -8.78 3.71 -0.34
N GLY A 47 -10.07 3.54 -0.60
CA GLY A 47 -10.81 4.22 -1.66
C GLY A 47 -10.31 3.89 -3.07
N GLY A 48 -9.77 2.70 -3.31
CA GLY A 48 -9.27 2.29 -4.62
C GLY A 48 -7.91 2.91 -4.99
N ALA A 49 -7.21 3.50 -4.02
CA ALA A 49 -5.90 4.12 -4.21
C ALA A 49 -4.97 3.80 -3.03
N LEU A 50 -3.66 4.00 -3.25
CA LEU A 50 -2.68 3.92 -2.18
C LEU A 50 -2.63 5.25 -1.43
N ALA A 51 -3.11 5.26 -0.20
CA ALA A 51 -2.99 6.40 0.71
C ALA A 51 -1.64 6.34 1.45
N VAL A 52 -0.78 7.32 1.20
CA VAL A 52 0.51 7.50 1.91
C VAL A 52 0.55 8.90 2.47
N ASN A 53 0.84 9.03 3.77
CA ASN A 53 0.97 10.34 4.43
C ASN A 53 -0.25 11.27 4.24
N GLY A 54 -1.46 10.69 4.21
CA GLY A 54 -2.72 11.43 3.99
C GLY A 54 -3.04 11.76 2.53
N GLN A 55 -2.19 11.35 1.59
CA GLN A 55 -2.33 11.66 0.18
C GLN A 55 -2.56 10.39 -0.64
N ARG A 56 -3.48 10.43 -1.61
CA ARG A 56 -3.88 9.26 -2.39
C ARG A 56 -3.12 9.22 -3.71
N TYR A 57 -2.64 8.03 -4.07
CA TYR A 57 -1.88 7.79 -5.29
C TYR A 57 -2.50 6.63 -6.07
N ASP A 58 -2.74 6.85 -7.36
CA ASP A 58 -3.20 5.83 -8.31
C ASP A 58 -2.04 4.91 -8.79
N SER A 59 -0.79 5.31 -8.55
CA SER A 59 0.40 4.63 -9.07
C SER A 59 1.49 4.47 -8.00
N PRO A 60 2.14 3.29 -7.91
CA PRO A 60 3.20 3.04 -6.92
C PRO A 60 4.42 3.93 -7.12
N SER A 61 4.76 4.27 -8.37
CA SER A 61 5.83 5.22 -8.66
C SER A 61 5.51 6.61 -8.12
N ALA A 62 4.27 7.10 -8.30
CA ALA A 62 3.84 8.40 -7.77
C ALA A 62 3.93 8.45 -6.24
N ALA A 63 3.47 7.39 -5.57
CA ALA A 63 3.62 7.25 -4.12
C ALA A 63 5.10 7.24 -3.69
N ALA A 64 5.96 6.53 -4.44
CA ALA A 64 7.38 6.46 -4.12
C ALA A 64 8.05 7.82 -4.30
N VAL A 65 7.76 8.55 -5.39
CA VAL A 65 8.27 9.90 -5.62
C VAL A 65 7.84 10.85 -4.51
N ALA A 66 6.60 10.77 -4.05
CA ALA A 66 6.13 11.60 -2.94
C ALA A 66 6.87 11.32 -1.63
N VAL A 67 7.35 10.09 -1.44
CA VAL A 67 8.12 9.71 -0.25
C VAL A 67 9.61 10.05 -0.37
N THR A 68 10.22 9.76 -1.52
CA THR A 68 11.67 9.95 -1.74
C THR A 68 12.02 11.37 -2.19
N GLY A 69 11.05 12.11 -2.73
CA GLY A 69 11.27 13.38 -3.41
C GLY A 69 11.97 13.24 -4.77
N SER A 70 12.05 12.03 -5.32
CA SER A 70 12.78 11.76 -6.57
C SER A 70 12.12 10.65 -7.39
N PRO A 71 12.21 10.68 -8.72
CA PRO A 71 11.69 9.61 -9.58
C PRO A 71 12.45 8.31 -9.30
N VAL A 72 11.79 7.39 -8.59
CA VAL A 72 12.34 6.08 -8.25
C VAL A 72 11.41 4.97 -8.70
N ASN A 73 11.95 3.76 -8.79
CA ASN A 73 11.18 2.56 -9.14
C ASN A 73 10.22 2.17 -8.00
N GLY A 74 8.98 2.67 -8.06
CA GLY A 74 7.96 2.39 -7.04
C GLY A 74 7.73 0.90 -6.78
N TRP A 75 7.91 0.05 -7.78
CA TRP A 75 7.71 -1.39 -7.67
C TRP A 75 8.69 -2.11 -6.74
N ARG A 76 9.96 -1.69 -6.74
CA ARG A 76 11.02 -2.23 -5.85
C ARG A 76 11.15 -1.44 -4.55
N PHE A 77 10.57 -0.24 -4.53
CA PHE A 77 10.58 0.62 -3.37
C PHE A 77 9.54 0.18 -2.33
N TRP A 78 8.37 -0.24 -2.81
CA TRP A 78 7.25 -0.59 -1.95
C TRP A 78 7.19 -2.09 -1.67
N GLU A 79 7.10 -2.42 -0.40
CA GLU A 79 6.62 -3.71 0.08
C GLU A 79 5.13 -3.60 0.40
N CYS A 80 4.35 -4.61 0.06
CA CYS A 80 2.97 -4.74 0.48
C CYS A 80 2.79 -5.95 1.39
N ARG A 81 1.81 -5.85 2.27
CA ARG A 81 1.29 -6.92 3.10
C ARG A 81 -0.20 -7.01 2.83
N LEU A 82 -0.58 -8.07 2.10
CA LEU A 82 -1.97 -8.35 1.80
C LEU A 82 -2.76 -8.70 3.08
N PRO A 83 -4.04 -8.31 3.18
CA PRO A 83 -4.90 -8.76 4.26
C PRO A 83 -4.96 -10.29 4.29
N GLY A 84 -4.68 -10.88 5.45
CA GLY A 84 -4.54 -12.33 5.62
C GLY A 84 -3.14 -12.90 5.37
N LYS A 85 -2.18 -12.10 4.89
CA LYS A 85 -0.76 -12.47 4.83
C LYS A 85 0.00 -11.80 5.98
N SER A 86 0.90 -12.55 6.61
CA SER A 86 1.79 -12.00 7.67
C SER A 86 3.14 -11.51 7.15
N THR A 87 3.46 -11.81 5.90
CA THR A 87 4.77 -11.50 5.31
C THR A 87 4.67 -10.27 4.40
N TRP A 88 5.61 -9.37 4.57
CA TRP A 88 5.85 -8.26 3.65
C TRP A 88 6.56 -8.78 2.41
N GLN A 89 6.07 -8.39 1.23
CA GLN A 89 6.66 -8.77 -0.05
C GLN A 89 6.73 -7.58 -0.98
N LEU A 90 7.78 -7.49 -1.79
CA LEU A 90 7.91 -6.45 -2.80
C LEU A 90 6.75 -6.52 -3.78
N ILE A 91 6.15 -5.38 -4.08
CA ILE A 91 5.04 -5.33 -5.05
C ILE A 91 5.49 -5.70 -6.47
N GLU A 92 6.77 -5.52 -6.78
CA GLU A 92 7.39 -6.05 -8.00
C GLU A 92 7.18 -7.56 -8.15
N SER A 93 7.23 -8.33 -7.05
CA SER A 93 7.08 -9.79 -7.10
C SER A 93 5.68 -10.24 -7.52
N LEU A 94 4.68 -9.38 -7.34
CA LEU A 94 3.29 -9.62 -7.74
C LEU A 94 3.04 -9.36 -9.22
N ARG A 95 3.94 -8.62 -9.88
CA ARG A 95 3.88 -8.34 -11.32
C ARG A 95 4.66 -9.42 -12.07
N ARG A 96 4.02 -10.57 -12.32
CA ARG A 96 4.55 -11.65 -13.15
C ARG A 96 3.84 -11.71 -14.49
#